data_AF-A0A0D3I1G9-F1
#
_entry.id   AF-A0A0D3I1G9-F1
#
_cell.length_a   1.000
_cell.length_b   1.000
_cell.length_c   1.000
_cell.angle_alpha   90.00
_cell.angle_beta   90.00
_cell.angle_gamma   90.00
#
_symmetry.space_group_name_H-M   'P 1'
#
loop_
_entity.id
_entity.type
_entity.pdbx_description
1 polymer ?
#
loop_
_entity_poly.entity_id
_entity_poly.type
_entity_poly.pdbx_seq_one_letter_code
_entity_poly.pdbx_strand_id
1 'polypeptide(L)'
;MSAANDTIRWGGFPPTYGSPMECLNDFLPGGTLAGLYFGYVKEWWPWRHESNVLLLHYTDAKKDLGAVISKLAKFLDVQLLPWQSARVRTRANIRQMKQIAHKFDYTQWAGDGSKIMCGKDGCPGIDGALIRTGKVGGGKAFFTPEMTALWDAAVEKEFGSDPELKRWAAKGGRFS
;
A
#
# COMPACT_ATOMS: atom_id res chain seq x y z
N MET A 1 -20.41 22.23 -17.42
CA MET A 1 -19.10 21.78 -17.92
C MET A 1 -18.07 22.23 -16.90
N SER A 2 -17.73 21.34 -15.95
CA SER A 2 -16.74 21.64 -14.92
C SER A 2 -15.37 21.34 -15.51
N ALA A 3 -14.49 22.34 -15.52
CA ALA A 3 -13.10 22.18 -15.90
C ALA A 3 -12.46 21.22 -14.90
N ALA A 4 -12.21 19.99 -15.34
CA ALA A 4 -11.36 19.07 -14.61
C ALA A 4 -9.98 19.73 -14.46
N ASN A 5 -9.55 19.95 -13.21
CA ASN A 5 -8.22 20.42 -12.87
C ASN A 5 -7.19 19.43 -13.43
N ASP A 6 -6.65 19.76 -14.60
CA ASP A 6 -5.67 18.96 -15.35
C ASP A 6 -4.24 19.07 -14.77
N THR A 7 -4.11 19.56 -13.53
CA THR A 7 -2.82 19.93 -12.91
C THR A 7 -2.21 18.87 -11.99
N ILE A 8 -2.90 17.77 -11.70
CA ILE A 8 -2.30 16.65 -10.95
C ILE A 8 -1.89 15.56 -11.94
N ARG A 9 -0.85 15.79 -12.75
CA ARG A 9 -0.25 14.69 -13.51
C ARG A 9 0.95 14.10 -12.78
N TRP A 10 1.98 14.86 -12.41
CA TRP A 10 3.14 14.28 -11.69
C TRP A 10 3.95 15.24 -10.77
N GLY A 11 3.59 16.53 -10.68
CA GLY A 11 4.41 17.57 -10.03
C GLY A 11 4.13 17.85 -8.55
N GLY A 12 3.13 17.22 -7.94
CA GLY A 12 2.66 17.50 -6.57
C GLY A 12 2.49 16.25 -5.70
N PHE A 13 3.21 15.17 -6.03
CA PHE A 13 3.18 13.93 -5.26
C PHE A 13 4.44 13.82 -4.36
N PRO A 14 4.30 13.42 -3.09
CA PRO A 14 3.04 13.15 -2.39
C PRO A 14 2.25 14.44 -2.12
N PRO A 15 0.91 14.42 -2.23
CA PRO A 15 0.09 15.57 -1.88
C PRO A 15 0.23 15.90 -0.40
N THR A 16 0.27 17.19 -0.09
CA THR A 16 0.21 17.72 1.26
C THR A 16 -1.24 18.10 1.57
N TYR A 17 -1.73 17.72 2.74
CA TYR A 17 -3.12 17.96 3.15
C TYR A 17 -3.18 18.93 4.32
N GLY A 18 -4.16 19.83 4.33
CA GLY A 18 -4.43 20.72 5.45
C GLY A 18 -5.12 20.01 6.61
N SER A 19 -5.77 18.87 6.37
CA SER A 19 -6.41 18.06 7.41
C SER A 19 -6.46 16.56 7.09
N PRO A 20 -6.66 15.68 8.10
CA PRO A 20 -6.92 14.27 7.89
C PRO A 20 -8.16 13.99 7.03
N MET A 21 -9.20 14.80 7.16
CA MET A 21 -10.45 14.63 6.38
C MET A 21 -10.25 14.93 4.90
N GLU A 22 -9.47 15.96 4.57
CA GLU A 22 -9.10 16.27 3.19
C GLU A 22 -8.34 15.11 2.54
N CYS A 23 -7.36 14.55 3.27
CA CYS A 23 -6.65 13.35 2.86
C CYS A 23 -7.61 12.17 2.65
N LEU A 24 -8.53 11.92 3.58
CA LEU A 24 -9.51 10.86 3.45
C LEU A 24 -10.38 11.02 2.20
N ASN A 25 -10.87 12.23 1.91
CA ASN A 25 -11.73 12.51 0.76
C ASN A 25 -11.08 12.13 -0.57
N ASP A 26 -9.76 12.30 -0.71
CA ASP A 26 -9.05 11.88 -1.91
C ASP A 26 -9.01 10.35 -2.09
N PHE A 27 -9.03 9.59 -0.99
CA PHE A 27 -9.05 8.13 -1.04
C PHE A 27 -10.46 7.53 -1.10
N LEU A 28 -11.50 8.28 -0.73
CA LEU A 28 -12.90 7.84 -0.83
C LEU A 28 -13.36 7.77 -2.31
N PRO A 29 -14.39 6.97 -2.63
CA PRO A 29 -14.90 6.86 -4.00
C PRO A 29 -15.26 8.22 -4.61
N GLY A 30 -14.67 8.52 -5.77
CA GLY A 30 -14.79 9.83 -6.45
C GLY A 30 -13.66 10.80 -6.15
N GLY A 31 -12.81 10.52 -5.15
CA GLY A 31 -11.57 11.25 -4.88
C GLY A 31 -10.45 10.92 -5.86
N THR A 32 -9.43 11.78 -5.91
CA THR A 32 -8.35 11.67 -6.91
C THR A 32 -7.44 10.45 -6.73
N LEU A 33 -7.37 9.92 -5.51
CA LEU A 33 -6.54 8.77 -5.13
C LEU A 33 -7.37 7.50 -4.86
N ALA A 34 -8.69 7.53 -5.07
CA ALA A 34 -9.58 6.39 -4.86
C ALA A 34 -9.12 5.13 -5.61
N GLY A 35 -8.56 5.33 -6.81
CA GLY A 35 -8.01 4.27 -7.64
C GLY A 35 -6.83 3.52 -7.00
N LEU A 36 -6.05 4.16 -6.13
CA LEU A 36 -4.89 3.54 -5.48
C LEU A 36 -5.28 2.44 -4.47
N TYR A 37 -6.51 2.48 -3.96
CA TYR A 37 -7.02 1.44 -3.05
C TYR A 37 -8.22 0.71 -3.64
N PHE A 38 -9.38 1.35 -3.75
CA PHE A 38 -10.61 0.71 -4.18
C PHE A 38 -10.51 0.21 -5.62
N GLY A 39 -9.96 1.03 -6.53
CA GLY A 39 -9.74 0.64 -7.92
C GLY A 39 -8.79 -0.55 -8.01
N TYR A 40 -7.59 -0.40 -7.46
CA TYR A 40 -6.53 -1.43 -7.51
C TYR A 40 -6.98 -2.78 -6.96
N VAL A 41 -7.66 -2.78 -5.80
CA VAL A 41 -8.14 -4.03 -5.18
C VAL A 41 -9.21 -4.71 -6.05
N LYS A 42 -10.20 -3.97 -6.57
CA LYS A 42 -11.24 -4.54 -7.44
C LYS A 42 -10.70 -5.04 -8.76
N GLU A 43 -9.74 -4.34 -9.34
CA GLU A 43 -9.18 -4.67 -10.65
C GLU A 43 -8.39 -5.99 -10.60
N TRP A 44 -7.64 -6.22 -9.52
CA TRP A 44 -6.87 -7.44 -9.33
C TRP A 44 -7.66 -8.62 -8.77
N TRP A 45 -8.81 -8.36 -8.14
CA TRP A 45 -9.60 -9.39 -7.46
C TRP A 45 -10.06 -10.56 -8.35
N PRO A 46 -10.57 -10.34 -9.59
CA PRO A 46 -10.99 -11.43 -10.47
C PRO A 46 -9.84 -12.38 -10.82
N TRP A 47 -8.61 -11.86 -10.88
CA TRP A 47 -7.41 -12.60 -11.30
C TRP A 47 -6.76 -13.43 -10.20
N ARG A 48 -7.27 -13.36 -8.96
CA ARG A 48 -6.63 -13.99 -7.78
C ARG A 48 -6.44 -15.51 -7.87
N HIS A 49 -7.18 -16.17 -8.76
CA HIS A 49 -7.14 -17.61 -8.99
C HIS A 49 -6.33 -18.02 -10.22
N GLU A 50 -5.81 -17.06 -10.99
CA GLU A 50 -4.92 -17.35 -12.11
C GLU A 50 -3.59 -17.92 -11.61
N SER A 51 -3.07 -18.91 -12.32
CA SER A 51 -1.85 -19.64 -11.91
C SER A 51 -0.59 -18.75 -11.85
N ASN A 52 -0.60 -17.64 -12.59
CA ASN A 52 0.46 -16.64 -12.67
C ASN A 52 0.17 -15.37 -11.86
N VAL A 53 -0.83 -15.37 -10.97
CA VAL A 53 -1.16 -14.24 -10.10
C VAL A 53 -1.12 -14.69 -8.64
N LEU A 54 -0.40 -13.92 -7.81
CA LEU A 54 -0.33 -14.15 -6.37
C LEU A 54 -0.68 -12.87 -5.61
N LEU A 55 -1.88 -12.83 -5.03
CA LEU A 55 -2.20 -11.78 -4.06
C LEU A 55 -1.61 -12.12 -2.68
N LEU A 56 -0.94 -11.11 -2.11
CA LEU A 56 -0.38 -11.13 -0.77
C LEU A 56 -0.98 -9.98 0.03
N HIS A 57 -1.24 -10.22 1.32
CA HIS A 57 -1.73 -9.19 2.21
C HIS A 57 -0.68 -8.82 3.25
N TYR A 58 -0.51 -7.53 3.50
CA TYR A 58 0.49 -7.03 4.44
C TYR A 58 0.27 -7.57 5.87
N THR A 59 -0.98 -7.71 6.31
CA THR A 59 -1.31 -8.30 7.62
C THR A 59 -0.80 -9.75 7.75
N ASP A 60 -0.87 -10.55 6.68
CA ASP A 60 -0.35 -11.92 6.71
C ASP A 60 1.17 -11.93 6.83
N ALA A 61 1.86 -11.07 6.08
CA ALA A 61 3.32 -10.93 6.18
C ALA A 61 3.77 -10.44 7.55
N LYS A 62 2.95 -9.61 8.22
CA LYS A 62 3.21 -9.16 9.58
C LYS A 62 2.94 -10.23 10.64
N LYS A 63 1.95 -11.09 10.41
CA LYS A 63 1.61 -12.22 11.29
C LYS A 63 2.64 -13.34 11.18
N ASP A 64 2.96 -13.76 9.96
CA ASP A 64 3.94 -14.82 9.67
C ASP A 64 4.65 -14.57 8.34
N LEU A 65 5.78 -13.88 8.42
CA LEU A 65 6.64 -13.63 7.26
C LEU A 65 7.20 -14.93 6.65
N GLY A 66 7.43 -15.97 7.46
CA GLY A 66 7.96 -17.25 6.97
C GLY A 66 6.96 -17.95 6.07
N ALA A 67 5.69 -18.02 6.49
CA ALA A 67 4.62 -18.57 5.68
C ALA A 67 4.43 -17.82 4.35
N VAL A 68 4.53 -16.49 4.35
CA VAL A 68 4.47 -15.68 3.12
C VAL A 68 5.66 -15.95 2.21
N ILE A 69 6.89 -16.05 2.74
CA ILE A 69 8.08 -16.41 1.96
C ILE A 69 7.91 -17.79 1.33
N SER A 70 7.45 -18.78 2.08
CA SER A 70 7.20 -20.13 1.56
C SER A 70 6.12 -20.15 0.48
N LYS A 71 5.05 -19.36 0.65
CA LYS A 71 4.00 -19.20 -0.38
C LYS A 71 4.56 -18.61 -1.67
N LEU A 72 5.37 -17.55 -1.56
CA LEU A 72 6.01 -16.90 -2.70
C LEU A 72 7.03 -17.82 -3.39
N ALA A 73 7.85 -18.53 -2.63
CA ALA A 73 8.81 -19.48 -3.17
C ALA A 73 8.12 -20.60 -3.96
N LYS A 74 7.02 -21.17 -3.43
CA LYS A 74 6.20 -22.15 -4.15
C LYS A 74 5.60 -21.57 -5.43
N PHE A 75 5.08 -20.35 -5.39
CA PHE A 75 4.49 -19.69 -6.55
C PHE A 75 5.51 -19.44 -7.66
N LEU A 76 6.76 -19.11 -7.30
CA LEU A 76 7.86 -18.89 -8.24
C LEU A 76 8.60 -20.19 -8.64
N ASP A 77 8.14 -21.35 -8.18
CA ASP A 77 8.80 -22.66 -8.34
C ASP A 77 10.27 -22.67 -7.88
N VAL A 78 10.55 -22.01 -6.75
CA VAL A 78 11.89 -21.93 -6.14
C VAL A 78 11.93 -22.78 -4.88
N GLN A 79 12.86 -23.73 -4.84
CA GLN A 79 13.19 -24.48 -3.62
C GLN A 79 14.19 -23.70 -2.76
N LEU A 80 13.84 -23.45 -1.49
CA LEU A 80 14.70 -22.79 -0.53
C LEU A 80 15.22 -23.78 0.51
N LEU A 81 16.54 -23.87 0.63
CA LEU A 81 17.18 -24.53 1.77
C LEU A 81 16.86 -23.78 3.08
N PRO A 82 16.88 -24.45 4.25
CA PRO A 82 16.56 -23.82 5.53
C PRO A 82 17.35 -22.52 5.79
N TRP A 83 18.64 -22.50 5.46
CA TRP A 83 19.49 -21.32 5.64
C TRP A 83 19.15 -20.19 4.64
N GLN A 84 18.70 -20.50 3.42
CA GLN A 84 18.28 -19.51 2.44
C GLN A 84 16.99 -18.84 2.88
N SER A 85 16.01 -19.63 3.33
CA SER A 85 14.75 -19.13 3.90
C SER A 85 15.01 -18.23 5.12
N ALA A 86 15.88 -18.66 6.05
CA ALA A 86 16.29 -17.84 7.18
C ALA A 86 16.96 -16.54 6.74
N ARG A 87 17.84 -16.58 5.73
CA ARG A 87 18.49 -15.39 5.18
C ARG A 87 17.49 -14.41 4.56
N VAL A 88 16.53 -14.88 3.77
CA VAL A 88 15.47 -14.04 3.19
C VAL A 88 14.64 -13.41 4.30
N ARG A 89 14.21 -14.20 5.30
CA ARG A 89 13.44 -13.70 6.44
C ARG A 89 14.17 -12.61 7.21
N THR A 90 15.47 -12.77 7.45
CA THR A 90 16.30 -11.75 8.12
C THR A 90 16.37 -10.47 7.28
N ARG A 91 16.63 -10.59 5.97
CA ARG A 91 16.75 -9.43 5.07
C ARG A 91 15.44 -8.68 4.86
N ALA A 92 14.31 -9.38 4.86
CA ALA A 92 12.96 -8.81 4.75
C ALA A 92 12.40 -8.29 6.08
N ASN A 93 13.14 -8.42 7.19
CA ASN A 93 12.72 -7.88 8.47
C ASN A 93 12.88 -6.35 8.50
N ILE A 94 11.89 -5.63 9.03
CA ILE A 94 11.93 -4.17 9.12
C ILE A 94 13.18 -3.62 9.83
N ARG A 95 13.68 -4.28 10.88
CA ARG A 95 14.91 -3.84 11.58
C ARG A 95 16.09 -3.86 10.61
N GLN A 96 16.20 -4.93 9.82
CA GLN A 96 17.26 -5.05 8.82
C GLN A 96 17.06 -4.04 7.68
N MET A 97 15.84 -3.89 7.17
CA MET A 97 15.52 -2.94 6.11
C MET A 97 15.85 -1.50 6.52
N LYS A 98 15.58 -1.10 7.78
CA LYS A 98 15.95 0.21 8.31
C LYS A 98 17.46 0.46 8.31
N GLN A 99 18.27 -0.55 8.63
CA GLN A 99 19.74 -0.41 8.60
C GLN A 99 20.29 -0.14 7.19
N ILE A 100 19.55 -0.55 6.16
CA ILE A 100 19.90 -0.32 4.75
C ILE A 100 18.88 0.59 4.07
N ALA A 101 18.24 1.51 4.81
CA ALA A 101 17.17 2.37 4.29
C ALA A 101 17.57 3.13 3.02
N HIS A 102 18.83 3.58 2.97
CA HIS A 102 19.42 4.27 1.81
C HIS A 102 19.36 3.49 0.49
N LYS A 103 19.14 2.16 0.53
CA LYS A 103 18.99 1.33 -0.68
C LYS A 103 17.59 1.35 -1.27
N PHE A 104 16.61 1.87 -0.52
CA PHE A 104 15.22 1.98 -0.94
C PHE A 104 14.84 3.41 -1.33
N ASP A 105 15.75 4.36 -1.13
CA ASP A 105 15.53 5.74 -1.53
C ASP A 105 15.32 5.81 -3.04
N TYR A 106 14.28 6.53 -3.43
CA TYR A 106 13.99 6.84 -4.83
C TYR A 106 14.40 8.29 -5.12
N THR A 107 14.41 8.68 -6.38
CA THR A 107 14.53 10.09 -6.77
C THR A 107 13.43 10.38 -7.76
N GLN A 108 12.50 11.25 -7.37
CA GLN A 108 11.46 11.76 -8.24
C GLN A 108 11.90 13.11 -8.78
N TRP A 109 12.02 13.21 -10.11
CA TRP A 109 12.35 14.45 -10.81
C TRP A 109 11.07 15.18 -11.24
N ALA A 110 11.17 16.49 -11.39
CA ALA A 110 10.16 17.27 -12.09
C ALA A 110 10.04 16.78 -13.55
N GLY A 111 8.87 16.94 -14.15
CA GLY A 111 8.60 16.47 -15.52
C GLY A 111 9.50 17.11 -16.59
N ASP A 112 10.09 18.26 -16.29
CA ASP A 112 11.06 18.97 -17.13
C ASP A 112 12.53 18.64 -16.78
N GLY A 113 12.77 17.76 -15.81
CA GLY A 113 14.10 17.39 -15.32
C GLY A 113 14.85 18.49 -14.55
N SER A 114 14.22 19.64 -14.28
CA SER A 114 14.90 20.81 -13.72
C SER A 114 15.35 20.64 -12.26
N LYS A 115 14.62 19.83 -11.48
CA LYS A 115 14.86 19.65 -10.05
C LYS A 115 14.36 18.30 -9.52
N ILE A 116 14.96 17.88 -8.41
CA ILE A 116 14.45 16.77 -7.59
C ILE A 116 13.27 17.27 -6.78
N MET A 117 12.15 16.56 -6.85
CA MET A 117 10.89 16.89 -6.18
C MET A 117 10.73 16.16 -4.86
N CYS A 118 11.19 14.92 -4.77
CA CYS A 118 11.01 14.05 -3.60
C CYS A 118 11.95 12.85 -3.72
N GLY A 119 12.36 12.27 -2.59
CA GLY A 119 13.16 11.05 -2.58
C GLY A 119 14.35 11.08 -1.63
N LYS A 120 15.54 10.75 -2.14
CA LYS A 120 16.79 10.62 -1.37
C LYS A 120 17.13 11.83 -0.50
N ASP A 121 16.87 13.03 -0.99
CA ASP A 121 17.14 14.28 -0.26
C ASP A 121 15.94 14.74 0.59
N GLY A 122 14.96 13.86 0.80
CA GLY A 122 13.69 14.15 1.44
C GLY A 122 12.65 14.67 0.45
N CYS A 123 11.44 14.90 0.96
CA CYS A 123 10.34 15.48 0.20
C CYS A 123 9.98 16.80 0.87
N PRO A 124 10.03 17.94 0.17
CA PRO A 124 9.77 19.25 0.76
C PRO A 124 8.44 19.27 1.52
N GLY A 125 8.46 19.73 2.76
CA GLY A 125 7.26 19.84 3.60
C GLY A 125 6.75 18.51 4.18
N ILE A 126 7.44 17.39 3.97
CA ILE A 126 7.06 16.09 4.52
C ILE A 126 8.14 15.60 5.49
N ASP A 127 7.78 15.48 6.76
CA ASP A 127 8.59 14.76 7.74
C ASP A 127 8.24 13.26 7.69
N GLY A 128 9.25 12.42 7.45
CA GLY A 128 9.06 10.99 7.39
C GLY A 128 10.23 10.23 6.79
N ALA A 129 10.09 8.91 6.79
CA ALA A 129 11.01 7.99 6.15
C ALA A 129 10.21 6.93 5.39
N LEU A 130 10.74 6.46 4.26
CA LEU A 130 10.11 5.42 3.44
C LEU A 130 9.83 4.14 4.24
N ILE A 131 10.76 3.76 5.13
CA ILE A 131 10.60 2.65 6.07
C ILE A 131 10.32 3.19 7.48
N ARG A 132 9.04 3.38 7.81
CA ARG A 132 8.61 4.08 9.02
C ARG A 132 8.42 3.18 10.26
N THR A 133 7.27 2.50 10.39
CA THR A 133 6.92 1.74 11.62
C THR A 133 6.80 0.23 11.39
N GLY A 134 6.32 -0.19 10.21
CA GLY A 134 6.09 -1.60 9.89
C GLY A 134 5.10 -2.30 10.82
N LYS A 135 4.06 -1.61 11.27
CA LYS A 135 3.01 -2.12 12.16
C LYS A 135 1.66 -2.17 11.46
N VAL A 136 0.80 -3.09 11.86
CA VAL A 136 -0.62 -3.13 11.47
C VAL A 136 -1.44 -2.32 12.48
N GLY A 137 -2.51 -1.68 12.03
CA GLY A 137 -3.44 -0.94 12.90
C GLY A 137 -3.07 0.51 13.20
N GLY A 138 -2.07 1.06 12.51
CA GLY A 138 -1.67 2.48 12.68
C GLY A 138 -2.77 3.48 12.29
N GLY A 139 -3.73 3.08 11.44
CA GLY A 139 -4.86 3.92 11.04
C GLY A 139 -5.77 4.35 12.20
N LYS A 140 -5.80 3.60 13.32
CA LYS A 140 -6.61 3.96 14.50
C LYS A 140 -6.24 5.31 15.12
N ALA A 141 -5.00 5.77 14.93
CA ALA A 141 -4.56 7.08 15.39
C ALA A 141 -4.87 8.21 14.40
N PHE A 142 -5.23 7.87 13.16
CA PHE A 142 -5.54 8.82 12.08
C PHE A 142 -7.05 9.05 11.95
N PHE A 143 -7.85 8.00 12.08
CA PHE A 143 -9.30 8.06 11.86
C PHE A 143 -10.06 8.54 13.11
N THR A 144 -10.92 9.54 12.93
CA THR A 144 -12.00 9.85 13.88
C THR A 144 -13.18 8.88 13.71
N PRO A 145 -14.17 8.85 14.61
CA PRO A 145 -15.38 8.04 14.42
C PRO A 145 -16.16 8.40 13.14
N GLU A 146 -16.24 9.69 12.80
CA GLU A 146 -16.87 10.17 11.56
C GLU A 146 -16.12 9.64 10.32
N MET A 147 -14.80 9.80 10.29
CA MET A 147 -13.96 9.28 9.21
C MET A 147 -14.09 7.77 9.05
N THR A 148 -14.24 7.05 10.17
CA THR A 148 -14.42 5.60 10.17
C THR A 148 -15.75 5.23 9.53
N ALA A 149 -16.84 5.93 9.88
CA ALA A 149 -18.15 5.71 9.27
C ALA A 149 -18.15 5.98 7.76
N LEU A 150 -17.47 7.04 7.31
CA LEU A 150 -17.31 7.35 5.88
C LEU A 150 -16.55 6.24 5.14
N TRP A 151 -15.46 5.75 5.74
CA TRP A 151 -14.68 4.66 5.16
C TRP A 151 -15.45 3.35 5.11
N ASP A 152 -16.16 3.00 6.18
CA ASP A 152 -16.97 1.78 6.24
C ASP A 152 -18.11 1.81 5.22
N ALA A 153 -18.76 2.96 5.03
CA ALA A 153 -19.76 3.15 3.99
C ALA A 153 -19.17 3.01 2.58
N ALA A 154 -17.96 3.54 2.34
CA ALA A 154 -17.25 3.35 1.08
C ALA A 154 -16.87 1.88 0.84
N VAL A 155 -16.38 1.18 1.86
CA VAL A 155 -16.09 -0.26 1.78
C VAL A 155 -17.34 -1.07 1.46
N GLU A 156 -18.48 -0.75 2.07
CA GLU A 156 -19.75 -1.40 1.76
C GLU A 156 -20.17 -1.14 0.30
N LYS A 157 -20.10 0.13 -0.13
CA LYS A 157 -20.45 0.51 -1.50
C LYS A 157 -19.58 -0.20 -2.55
N GLU A 158 -18.27 -0.25 -2.31
CA GLU A 158 -17.30 -0.73 -3.32
C GLU A 158 -17.07 -2.24 -3.27
N PHE A 159 -17.14 -2.86 -2.09
CA PHE A 159 -16.82 -4.29 -1.91
C PHE A 159 -18.00 -5.12 -1.37
N GLY A 160 -19.12 -4.50 -0.96
CA GLY A 160 -20.23 -5.19 -0.29
C GLY A 160 -20.90 -6.29 -1.11
N SER A 161 -20.85 -6.20 -2.44
CA SER A 161 -21.36 -7.24 -3.34
C SER A 161 -20.56 -8.54 -3.32
N ASP A 162 -19.31 -8.50 -2.85
CA ASP A 162 -18.43 -9.67 -2.72
C ASP A 162 -17.89 -9.77 -1.27
N PRO A 163 -18.54 -10.59 -0.42
CA PRO A 163 -18.13 -10.77 0.96
C PRO A 163 -16.72 -11.36 1.13
N GLU A 164 -16.21 -12.11 0.14
CA GLU A 164 -14.85 -12.64 0.17
C GLU A 164 -13.84 -11.52 -0.06
N LEU A 165 -14.08 -10.67 -1.07
CA LEU A 165 -13.27 -9.49 -1.36
C LEU A 165 -13.22 -8.56 -0.16
N LYS A 166 -14.39 -8.18 0.36
CA LYS A 166 -14.52 -7.29 1.51
C LYS A 166 -13.75 -7.82 2.71
N ARG A 167 -13.88 -9.13 3.01
CA ARG A 167 -13.18 -9.77 4.12
C ARG A 167 -11.66 -9.73 3.92
N TRP A 168 -11.19 -10.08 2.72
CA TRP A 168 -9.76 -10.11 2.46
C TRP A 168 -9.13 -8.72 2.43
N ALA A 169 -9.77 -7.73 1.80
CA ALA A 169 -9.28 -6.36 1.78
C ALA A 169 -9.12 -5.76 3.18
N ALA A 170 -9.96 -6.19 4.14
CA ALA A 170 -9.90 -5.73 5.53
C ALA A 170 -8.89 -6.50 6.40
N LYS A 171 -8.74 -7.83 6.19
CA LYS A 171 -8.06 -8.71 7.15
C LYS A 171 -6.93 -9.55 6.55
N GLY A 172 -6.81 -9.62 5.24
CA GLY A 172 -5.99 -10.62 4.54
C GLY A 172 -6.55 -12.03 4.71
N GLY A 173 -5.64 -13.00 4.73
CA GLY A 173 -5.96 -14.41 4.85
C GLY A 173 -5.94 -15.15 3.51
N ARG A 174 -6.29 -16.44 3.56
CA ARG A 174 -6.48 -17.25 2.36
C ARG A 174 -7.84 -16.95 1.73
N PHE A 175 -7.85 -16.93 0.41
CA PHE A 175 -9.07 -17.11 -0.37
C PHE A 175 -9.49 -18.57 -0.23
N SER A 176 -10.78 -18.78 -0.03
CA SER A 176 -11.38 -20.12 0.09
C SER A 176 -11.60 -20.74 -1.28
#